data_AF-A0A925DMB9-F1
#
_entry.id   AF-A0A925DMB9-F1
#
_cell.length_a   1.000
_cell.length_b   1.000
_cell.length_c   1.000
_cell.angle_alpha   90.00
_cell.angle_beta   90.00
_cell.angle_gamma   90.00
#
_symmetry.space_group_name_H-M   'P 1'
#
loop_
_entity.id
_entity.type
_entity.pdbx_description
1 polymer ?
#
loop_
_entity_poly.entity_id
_entity_poly.type
_entity_poly.pdbx_seq_one_letter_code
_entity_poly.pdbx_strand_id
1 'polypeptide(L)'
;PLPAPAWRGKGQAKGKGGHGHADAGGAGRHDGEVASFVVEFDAPVPWFGFAVALGRILQKCGDRILRVKGLMNVAGDPLPRVIQCVQEVAYPPLSLARWPAGGAFDDRHGRLVFIARALAREDVLAIHLMLANLQPNPAKARAGMGADVLPTRCWLSHHGPAAAAIEHAGWTVQTKRLKT
;
A
#
# COMPACT_ATOMS: atom_id res chain seq x y z
N PRO A 1 -1.65 -20.09 -11.78
CA PRO A 1 -0.60 -19.16 -12.28
C PRO A 1 -1.03 -17.70 -12.08
N LEU A 2 -0.44 -17.03 -11.07
CA LEU A 2 -0.66 -15.60 -10.82
C LEU A 2 0.03 -14.78 -11.92
N PRO A 3 -0.61 -13.72 -12.47
CA PRO A 3 0.05 -12.85 -13.43
C PRO A 3 1.22 -12.12 -12.78
N ALA A 4 2.29 -11.88 -13.54
CA ALA A 4 3.43 -11.10 -13.09
C ALA A 4 2.99 -9.66 -12.72
N PRO A 5 3.52 -9.06 -11.63
CA PRO A 5 3.18 -7.70 -11.26
C PRO A 5 3.54 -6.73 -12.40
N ALA A 6 2.55 -6.00 -12.90
CA ALA A 6 2.72 -5.01 -13.96
C ALA A 6 3.30 -3.72 -13.37
N TRP A 7 4.62 -3.63 -13.38
CA TRP A 7 5.36 -2.42 -13.06
C TRP A 7 5.17 -1.40 -14.18
N ARG A 8 4.53 -0.25 -13.89
CA ARG A 8 4.36 0.83 -14.85
C ARG A 8 5.23 2.03 -14.47
N GLY A 9 6.48 2.01 -14.94
CA GLY A 9 7.24 3.24 -15.17
C GLY A 9 6.94 3.76 -16.57
N LYS A 10 6.35 4.95 -16.71
CA LYS A 10 6.28 5.63 -18.02
C LYS A 10 6.65 7.09 -17.88
N GLY A 11 7.72 7.45 -18.58
CA GLY A 11 8.15 8.82 -18.87
C GLY A 11 9.19 8.85 -20.00
N GLN A 12 8.86 8.31 -21.19
CA GLN A 12 9.63 8.59 -22.41
C GLN A 12 9.09 9.88 -23.06
N ALA A 13 9.96 10.85 -23.28
CA ALA A 13 9.75 11.96 -24.22
C ALA A 13 10.97 12.08 -25.15
N LYS A 14 10.81 11.74 -26.43
CA LYS A 14 11.60 12.27 -27.56
C LYS A 14 11.14 13.72 -27.77
N GLY A 15 11.94 14.76 -28.06
CA GLY A 15 13.34 14.93 -28.45
C GLY A 15 13.39 15.86 -29.67
N LYS A 16 14.05 17.03 -29.60
CA LYS A 16 14.66 17.78 -30.72
C LYS A 16 15.62 18.88 -30.21
N GLY A 17 16.80 18.98 -30.82
CA GLY A 17 17.74 20.11 -30.69
C GLY A 17 19.13 19.67 -30.24
N GLY A 18 20.10 19.63 -31.17
CA GLY A 18 21.49 19.29 -30.87
C GLY A 18 22.35 20.50 -30.51
N HIS A 19 23.53 20.23 -29.98
CA HIS A 19 24.85 20.81 -30.25
C HIS A 19 25.87 20.12 -29.32
N GLY A 20 27.00 19.69 -29.87
CA GLY A 20 27.98 18.89 -29.17
C GLY A 20 28.79 19.67 -28.15
N HIS A 21 29.12 19.01 -27.05
CA HIS A 21 30.37 19.16 -26.30
C HIS A 21 30.67 17.80 -25.66
N ALA A 22 31.89 17.31 -25.90
CA ALA A 22 32.40 16.10 -25.30
C ALA A 22 32.96 16.43 -23.91
N ASP A 23 32.23 16.03 -22.87
CA ASP A 23 32.74 16.00 -21.49
C ASP A 23 32.63 14.57 -20.96
N ALA A 24 33.80 13.95 -20.79
CA ALA A 24 33.99 12.71 -20.07
C ALA A 24 33.77 12.98 -18.58
N GLY A 25 32.57 12.66 -18.08
CA GLY A 25 32.22 12.92 -16.68
C GLY A 25 30.73 12.85 -16.41
N GLY A 26 30.04 11.84 -16.94
CA GLY A 26 28.61 11.64 -16.73
C GLY A 26 28.33 10.37 -15.95
N ALA A 27 28.65 10.35 -14.66
CA ALA A 27 27.92 9.49 -13.74
C ALA A 27 26.43 9.83 -13.95
N GLY A 28 25.70 8.94 -14.62
CA GLY A 28 24.29 9.11 -14.88
C GLY A 28 23.57 9.31 -13.56
N ARG A 29 23.30 10.58 -13.22
CA ARG A 29 22.42 11.02 -12.15
C ARG A 29 21.00 10.61 -12.56
N HIS A 30 20.70 9.31 -12.44
CA HIS A 30 19.34 8.84 -12.43
C HIS A 30 18.80 9.18 -11.03
N ASP A 31 18.09 10.31 -10.98
CA ASP A 31 17.42 10.83 -9.81
C ASP A 31 16.52 9.77 -9.14
N GLY A 32 16.37 9.89 -7.82
CA GLY A 32 15.54 8.99 -7.01
C GLY A 32 14.09 8.95 -7.46
N GLU A 33 13.77 7.98 -8.32
CA GLU A 33 12.45 7.77 -8.92
C GLU A 33 11.43 7.39 -7.84
N VAL A 34 10.41 8.23 -7.72
CA VAL A 34 9.20 7.91 -6.98
C VAL A 34 8.35 6.98 -7.84
N ALA A 35 8.06 5.79 -7.33
CA ALA A 35 7.24 4.78 -7.98
C ALA A 35 6.03 4.42 -7.09
N SER A 36 5.03 3.81 -7.71
CA SER A 36 3.88 3.27 -6.98
C SER A 36 3.54 1.86 -7.46
N PHE A 37 3.07 1.04 -6.53
CA PHE A 37 2.59 -0.31 -6.81
C PHE A 37 1.36 -0.61 -5.95
N VAL A 38 0.54 -1.55 -6.40
CA VAL A 38 -0.72 -1.94 -5.74
C VAL A 38 -0.63 -3.38 -5.26
N VAL A 39 -1.07 -3.62 -4.03
CA VAL A 39 -1.29 -4.95 -3.46
C VAL A 39 -2.80 -5.15 -3.35
N GLU A 40 -3.31 -6.19 -4.03
CA GLU A 40 -4.72 -6.56 -4.01
C GLU A 40 -4.94 -7.77 -3.08
N PHE A 41 -6.11 -7.82 -2.46
CA PHE A 41 -6.55 -8.85 -1.54
C PHE A 41 -7.93 -9.32 -2.00
N ASP A 42 -8.00 -10.49 -2.61
CA ASP A 42 -9.22 -11.11 -3.16
C ASP A 42 -10.13 -11.72 -2.07
N ALA A 43 -9.60 -11.93 -0.88
CA ALA A 43 -10.34 -12.43 0.28
C ALA A 43 -10.30 -11.44 1.46
N PRO A 44 -11.28 -11.51 2.39
CA PRO A 44 -11.24 -10.74 3.63
C PRO A 44 -9.95 -10.98 4.42
N VAL A 45 -9.28 -9.91 4.82
CA VAL A 45 -7.98 -9.99 5.46
C VAL A 45 -8.09 -10.24 6.97
N PRO A 46 -7.23 -11.09 7.55
CA PRO A 46 -7.14 -11.22 9.00
C PRO A 46 -6.49 -9.95 9.59
N TRP A 47 -7.28 -9.17 10.32
CA TRP A 47 -6.89 -7.83 10.80
C TRP A 47 -5.56 -7.81 11.54
N PHE A 48 -5.41 -8.69 12.53
CA PHE A 48 -4.23 -8.70 13.40
C PHE A 48 -2.96 -9.06 12.60
N GLY A 49 -3.04 -10.10 11.76
CA GLY A 49 -1.94 -10.51 10.89
C GLY A 49 -1.54 -9.41 9.91
N PHE A 50 -2.52 -8.73 9.34
CA PHE A 50 -2.32 -7.57 8.47
C PHE A 50 -1.61 -6.42 9.19
N ALA A 51 -2.10 -6.02 10.36
CA ALA A 51 -1.52 -4.92 11.14
C ALA A 51 -0.07 -5.20 11.53
N VAL A 52 0.26 -6.44 11.92
CA VAL A 52 1.65 -6.86 12.21
C VAL A 52 2.52 -6.80 10.95
N ALA A 53 2.05 -7.36 9.84
CA ALA A 53 2.80 -7.38 8.57
C ALA A 53 3.09 -5.95 8.08
N LEU A 54 2.08 -5.09 8.03
CA LEU A 54 2.26 -3.70 7.60
C LEU A 54 3.18 -2.93 8.57
N GLY A 55 3.05 -3.16 9.88
CA GLY A 55 3.95 -2.56 10.88
C GLY A 55 5.42 -2.88 10.60
N ARG A 56 5.75 -4.14 10.27
CA ARG A 56 7.12 -4.53 9.90
C ARG A 56 7.59 -3.92 8.59
N ILE A 57 6.69 -3.82 7.60
CA ILE A 57 7.00 -3.16 6.33
C ILE A 57 7.38 -1.70 6.57
N LEU A 58 6.60 -1.00 7.40
CA LEU A 58 6.86 0.41 7.74
C LEU A 58 8.12 0.58 8.58
N GLN A 59 8.45 -0.34 9.50
CA GLN A 59 9.72 -0.29 10.23
C GLN A 59 10.92 -0.50 9.31
N LYS A 60 10.84 -1.46 8.39
CA LYS A 60 11.96 -1.81 7.50
C LYS A 60 12.15 -0.79 6.37
N CYS A 61 11.06 -0.25 5.83
CA CYS A 61 11.05 0.52 4.59
C CYS A 61 10.43 1.92 4.74
N GLY A 62 10.12 2.38 5.96
CA GLY A 62 9.37 3.61 6.20
C GLY A 62 10.07 4.89 5.73
N ASP A 63 11.40 4.87 5.65
CA ASP A 63 12.22 5.95 5.09
C ASP A 63 12.03 6.12 3.57
N ARG A 64 11.78 5.01 2.88
CA ARG A 64 11.58 4.93 1.41
C ARG A 64 10.12 4.91 1.01
N ILE A 65 9.22 4.43 1.88
CA ILE A 65 7.78 4.52 1.69
C ILE A 65 7.34 5.94 1.99
N LEU A 66 6.79 6.64 1.00
CA LEU A 66 6.26 7.99 1.20
C LEU A 66 4.85 7.93 1.79
N ARG A 67 4.00 7.07 1.21
CA ARG A 67 2.61 6.90 1.64
C ARG A 67 2.11 5.48 1.36
N VAL A 68 1.24 4.98 2.23
CA VAL A 68 0.38 3.82 1.97
C VAL A 68 -1.06 4.26 2.13
N LYS A 69 -1.90 3.97 1.14
CA LYS A 69 -3.33 4.23 1.22
C LYS A 69 -4.11 3.04 0.75
N GLY A 70 -5.32 2.85 1.25
CA GLY A 70 -6.22 1.90 0.61
C GLY A 70 -7.49 1.64 1.37
N LEU A 71 -8.23 0.68 0.83
CA LEU A 71 -9.51 0.23 1.34
C LEU A 71 -9.44 -1.29 1.51
N MET A 72 -9.80 -1.79 2.70
CA MET A 72 -9.61 -3.18 3.09
C MET A 72 -10.93 -3.84 3.47
N ASN A 73 -11.14 -5.04 2.95
CA ASN A 73 -12.16 -5.96 3.43
C ASN A 73 -11.58 -6.75 4.59
N VAL A 74 -12.10 -6.56 5.80
CA VAL A 74 -11.56 -7.19 7.00
C VAL A 74 -12.45 -8.36 7.41
N ALA A 75 -11.84 -9.51 7.72
CA ALA A 75 -12.57 -10.69 8.16
C ALA A 75 -13.43 -10.38 9.40
N GLY A 76 -14.73 -10.62 9.30
CA GLY A 76 -15.70 -10.36 10.37
C GLY A 76 -16.21 -8.91 10.45
N ASP A 77 -15.72 -7.99 9.61
CA ASP A 77 -16.20 -6.61 9.55
C ASP A 77 -17.02 -6.40 8.25
N PRO A 78 -18.32 -6.08 8.34
CA PRO A 78 -19.14 -5.87 7.15
C PRO A 78 -18.79 -4.58 6.40
N LEU A 79 -18.12 -3.63 7.06
CA LEU A 79 -17.79 -2.31 6.51
C LEU A 79 -16.30 -2.26 6.09
N PRO A 80 -15.98 -1.55 4.99
CA PRO A 80 -14.60 -1.46 4.56
C PRO A 80 -13.80 -0.54 5.49
N ARG A 81 -12.52 -0.90 5.70
CA ARG A 81 -11.58 -0.09 6.48
C ARG A 81 -10.64 0.70 5.59
N VAL A 82 -10.54 2.00 5.83
CA VAL A 82 -9.60 2.91 5.20
C VAL A 82 -8.27 2.82 5.93
N ILE A 83 -7.21 2.57 5.16
CA ILE A 83 -5.82 2.52 5.63
C ILE A 83 -5.09 3.77 5.14
N GLN A 84 -4.36 4.42 6.04
CA GLN A 84 -3.53 5.58 5.75
C GLN A 84 -2.22 5.51 6.56
N CYS A 85 -1.09 5.52 5.86
CA CYS A 85 0.24 5.63 6.46
C CYS A 85 1.05 6.68 5.70
N VAL A 86 1.91 7.39 6.41
CA VAL A 86 2.88 8.35 5.85
C VAL A 86 4.23 8.01 6.44
N GLN A 87 5.17 7.59 5.59
CA GLN A 87 6.45 7.04 6.06
C GLN A 87 6.23 5.93 7.08
N GLU A 88 6.94 5.97 8.21
CA GLU A 88 6.76 5.04 9.30
C GLU A 88 5.50 5.27 10.14
N VAL A 89 4.73 6.35 9.92
CA VAL A 89 3.58 6.67 10.76
C VAL A 89 2.31 5.98 10.24
N ALA A 90 1.65 5.21 11.11
CA ALA A 90 0.35 4.60 10.85
C ALA A 90 -0.77 5.35 11.57
N TYR A 91 -1.69 5.96 10.81
CA TYR A 91 -2.85 6.66 11.39
C TYR A 91 -3.93 5.66 11.81
N PRO A 92 -4.75 5.96 12.82
CA PRO A 92 -5.88 5.12 13.19
C PRO A 92 -6.76 4.78 11.96
N PRO A 93 -7.15 3.51 11.77
CA PRO A 93 -7.98 3.12 10.66
C PRO A 93 -9.39 3.69 10.84
N LEU A 94 -10.01 4.07 9.73
CA LEU A 94 -11.39 4.59 9.71
C LEU A 94 -12.28 3.57 9.02
N SER A 95 -13.53 3.41 9.46
CA SER A 95 -14.53 2.64 8.70
C SER A 95 -15.38 3.57 7.85
N LEU A 96 -15.68 3.17 6.62
CA LEU A 96 -16.72 3.85 5.84
C LEU A 96 -18.10 3.32 6.24
N ALA A 97 -19.14 4.16 6.09
CA ALA A 97 -20.53 3.76 6.34
C ALA A 97 -21.03 2.65 5.40
N ARG A 98 -20.43 2.52 4.22
CA ARG A 98 -20.73 1.50 3.21
C ARG A 98 -19.56 1.30 2.25
N TRP A 99 -19.56 0.20 1.53
CA TRP A 99 -18.69 0.02 0.37
C TRP A 99 -19.00 1.06 -0.72
N PRO A 100 -17.99 1.65 -1.38
CA PRO A 100 -18.20 2.49 -2.55
C PRO A 100 -19.00 1.72 -3.60
N ALA A 101 -20.07 2.33 -4.11
CA ALA A 101 -20.88 1.74 -5.17
C ALA A 101 -20.31 2.13 -6.54
N GLY A 102 -20.22 1.16 -7.44
CA GLY A 102 -19.75 1.35 -8.80
C GLY A 102 -18.24 1.32 -8.93
N GLY A 103 -17.75 0.51 -9.86
CA GLY A 103 -16.38 0.53 -10.34
C GLY A 103 -15.47 -0.46 -9.62
N ALA A 104 -14.24 -0.04 -9.34
CA ALA A 104 -13.17 -0.96 -8.94
C ALA A 104 -13.38 -1.66 -7.60
N PHE A 105 -14.31 -1.21 -6.75
CA PHE A 105 -14.55 -1.77 -5.40
C PHE A 105 -15.86 -2.55 -5.28
N ASP A 106 -16.57 -2.78 -6.40
CA ASP A 106 -17.81 -3.58 -6.41
C ASP A 106 -17.57 -5.04 -5.99
N ASP A 107 -16.36 -5.54 -6.24
CA ASP A 107 -15.91 -6.88 -5.83
C ASP A 107 -15.61 -7.01 -4.33
N ARG A 108 -15.62 -5.89 -3.60
CA ARG A 108 -15.24 -5.82 -2.18
C ARG A 108 -13.86 -6.41 -1.89
N HIS A 109 -12.95 -6.39 -2.86
CA HIS A 109 -11.56 -6.77 -2.66
C HIS A 109 -10.78 -5.63 -2.01
N GLY A 110 -9.86 -6.00 -1.11
CA GLY A 110 -8.94 -5.05 -0.50
C GLY A 110 -7.90 -4.58 -1.49
N ARG A 111 -7.53 -3.29 -1.44
CA ARG A 111 -6.48 -2.72 -2.30
C ARG A 111 -5.67 -1.70 -1.53
N LEU A 112 -4.35 -1.87 -1.55
CA LEU A 112 -3.39 -0.91 -1.00
C LEU A 112 -2.50 -0.38 -2.10
N VAL A 113 -2.36 0.93 -2.19
CA VAL A 113 -1.32 1.59 -2.99
C VAL A 113 -0.16 1.99 -2.09
N PHE A 114 1.03 1.56 -2.47
CA PHE A 114 2.30 2.02 -1.92
C PHE A 114 2.86 3.07 -2.86
N ILE A 115 3.27 4.21 -2.32
CA ILE A 115 4.03 5.24 -3.03
C ILE A 115 5.38 5.30 -2.34
N ALA A 116 6.46 4.99 -3.06
CA ALA A 116 7.79 4.85 -2.51
C ALA A 116 8.83 5.52 -3.41
N ARG A 117 9.98 5.87 -2.84
CA ARG A 117 11.13 6.45 -3.53
C ARG A 117 12.32 5.51 -3.38
N ALA A 118 13.00 5.19 -4.49
CA ALA A 118 14.21 4.36 -4.47
C ALA A 118 14.03 3.03 -3.70
N LEU A 119 12.84 2.43 -3.77
CA LEU A 119 12.56 1.14 -3.15
C LEU A 119 13.00 0.03 -4.10
N ALA A 120 13.89 -0.85 -3.61
CA ALA A 120 14.45 -1.93 -4.41
C ALA A 120 13.36 -2.92 -4.85
N ARG A 121 13.55 -3.54 -6.02
CA ARG A 121 12.58 -4.50 -6.57
C ARG A 121 12.36 -5.68 -5.64
N GLU A 122 13.42 -6.12 -4.96
CA GLU A 122 13.43 -7.20 -3.98
C GLU A 122 12.56 -6.85 -2.78
N ASP A 123 12.62 -5.61 -2.30
CA ASP A 123 11.79 -5.14 -1.19
C ASP A 123 10.30 -5.13 -1.57
N VAL A 124 9.96 -4.74 -2.80
CA VAL A 124 8.56 -4.79 -3.25
C VAL A 124 8.06 -6.22 -3.38
N LEU A 125 8.85 -7.13 -3.93
CA LEU A 125 8.50 -8.56 -3.96
C LEU A 125 8.32 -9.11 -2.54
N ALA A 126 9.20 -8.74 -1.60
CA ALA A 126 9.07 -9.12 -0.19
C ALA A 126 7.78 -8.57 0.45
N ILE A 127 7.39 -7.33 0.13
CA ILE A 127 6.13 -6.73 0.58
C ILE A 127 4.93 -7.53 0.05
N HIS A 128 4.91 -7.84 -1.25
CA HIS A 128 3.84 -8.65 -1.84
C HIS A 128 3.73 -10.03 -1.19
N LEU A 129 4.86 -10.72 -1.01
CA LEU A 129 4.89 -12.05 -0.38
C LEU A 129 4.42 -11.99 1.08
N MET A 130 4.86 -10.99 1.85
CA MET A 130 4.46 -10.84 3.24
C MET A 130 2.95 -10.58 3.36
N LEU A 131 2.39 -9.73 2.49
CA LEU A 131 0.97 -9.39 2.50
C LEU A 131 0.08 -10.47 1.88
N ALA A 132 0.61 -11.35 1.02
CA ALA A 132 -0.11 -12.51 0.52
C ALA A 132 -0.19 -13.66 1.55
N ASN A 133 0.75 -13.72 2.50
CA ASN A 133 0.85 -14.81 3.49
C ASN A 133 0.59 -14.34 4.92
N LEU A 134 -0.56 -13.69 5.13
CA LEU A 134 -0.94 -13.17 6.45
C LEU A 134 -1.28 -14.31 7.41
N GLN A 135 -0.83 -14.18 8.66
CA GLN A 135 -1.19 -15.11 9.73
C GLN A 135 -2.64 -14.87 10.17
N PRO A 136 -3.58 -15.83 9.95
CA PRO A 136 -4.98 -15.63 10.34
C PRO A 136 -5.19 -15.76 11.85
N ASN A 137 -4.32 -16.49 12.54
CA ASN A 137 -4.39 -16.66 13.98
C ASN A 137 -3.64 -15.52 14.70
N PRO A 138 -4.30 -14.72 15.55
CA PRO A 138 -3.69 -13.57 16.22
C PRO A 138 -2.57 -13.97 17.20
N ALA A 139 -2.67 -15.11 17.88
CA ALA A 139 -1.64 -15.58 18.79
C ALA A 139 -0.34 -15.92 18.03
N LYS A 140 -0.46 -16.60 16.88
CA LYS A 140 0.69 -16.90 16.01
C LYS A 140 1.31 -15.64 15.42
N ALA A 141 0.47 -14.69 14.99
CA ALA A 141 0.93 -13.41 14.49
C ALA A 141 1.71 -12.61 15.55
N ARG A 142 1.22 -12.61 16.80
CA ARG A 142 1.87 -11.96 17.94
C ARG A 142 3.20 -12.62 18.32
N ALA A 143 3.29 -13.95 18.27
CA ALA A 143 4.52 -14.68 18.57
C ALA A 143 5.68 -14.26 17.65
N GLY A 144 5.38 -13.91 16.40
CA GLY A 144 6.40 -13.38 15.49
C GLY A 144 6.76 -11.92 15.73
N MET A 145 5.97 -11.14 16.50
CA MET A 145 6.01 -9.67 16.52
C MET A 145 7.30 -9.06 17.10
N GLY A 146 8.18 -9.86 17.71
CA GLY A 146 9.37 -9.33 18.39
C GLY A 146 9.00 -8.42 19.58
N ALA A 147 10.01 -7.87 20.25
CA ALA A 147 9.81 -6.94 21.36
C ALA A 147 9.58 -5.48 20.91
N ASP A 148 9.83 -5.19 19.63
CA ASP A 148 9.82 -3.82 19.11
C ASP A 148 8.39 -3.27 18.95
N VAL A 149 8.25 -1.97 19.24
CA VAL A 149 6.98 -1.28 19.07
C VAL A 149 6.70 -1.07 17.59
N LEU A 150 5.70 -1.78 17.06
CA LEU A 150 5.24 -1.59 15.70
C LEU A 150 4.60 -0.22 15.52
N PRO A 151 4.81 0.45 14.37
CA PRO A 151 4.07 1.65 14.02
C PRO A 151 2.55 1.49 14.03
N THR A 152 2.08 0.30 13.70
CA THR A 152 0.66 -0.08 13.68
C THR A 152 0.15 -0.51 15.06
N ARG A 153 0.91 -0.34 16.15
CA ARG A 153 0.52 -0.77 17.50
C ARG A 153 -0.84 -0.22 17.93
N CYS A 154 -1.16 1.03 17.58
CA CYS A 154 -2.46 1.62 17.88
C CYS A 154 -3.62 0.81 17.26
N TRP A 155 -3.42 0.14 16.12
CA TRP A 155 -4.42 -0.68 15.45
C TRP A 155 -4.69 -2.01 16.17
N LEU A 156 -3.70 -2.50 16.92
CA LEU A 156 -3.79 -3.76 17.66
C LEU A 156 -4.61 -3.61 18.95
N SER A 157 -4.78 -2.39 19.45
CA SER A 157 -5.64 -2.11 20.60
C SER A 157 -7.11 -1.89 20.22
N HIS A 158 -7.41 -1.69 18.93
CA HIS A 158 -8.77 -1.44 18.43
C HIS A 158 -9.30 -2.71 17.74
N HIS A 159 -10.04 -3.53 18.47
CA HIS A 159 -10.68 -4.76 17.96
C HIS A 159 -12.21 -4.70 17.95
N GLY A 160 -12.77 -3.49 17.81
CA GLY A 160 -14.21 -3.27 17.63
C GLY A 160 -14.53 -2.69 16.24
N PRO A 161 -15.82 -2.67 15.84
CA PRO A 161 -16.26 -1.84 14.72
C PRO A 161 -15.69 -0.43 14.93
N ALA A 162 -15.05 0.16 13.91
CA ALA A 162 -14.38 1.44 14.10
C ALA A 162 -15.38 2.48 14.60
N ALA A 163 -14.97 3.26 15.60
CA ALA A 163 -15.75 4.38 16.08
C ALA A 163 -15.96 5.38 14.93
N ALA A 164 -17.22 5.80 14.77
CA ALA A 164 -17.73 6.80 13.82
C ALA A 164 -17.45 6.49 12.34
N ALA A 165 -18.47 5.95 11.66
CA ALA A 165 -18.55 5.98 10.21
C ALA A 165 -18.55 7.44 9.74
N ILE A 166 -17.51 7.85 9.01
CA ILE A 166 -17.49 9.18 8.40
C ILE A 166 -18.20 9.07 7.04
N GLU A 167 -19.31 9.79 6.87
CA GLU A 167 -19.92 9.97 5.56
C GLU A 167 -19.04 10.86 4.69
N HIS A 168 -18.24 10.24 3.82
CA HIS A 168 -17.49 10.98 2.80
C HIS A 168 -18.29 11.04 1.50
N ALA A 169 -19.01 12.15 1.28
CA ALA A 169 -19.69 12.46 0.01
C ALA A 169 -18.71 12.73 -1.18
N GLY A 170 -17.41 12.51 -1.01
CA GLY A 170 -16.36 13.00 -1.91
C GLY A 170 -15.37 11.95 -2.44
N TRP A 171 -15.58 10.66 -2.19
CA TRP A 171 -14.69 9.63 -2.74
C TRP A 171 -15.07 9.30 -4.20
N THR A 172 -14.83 10.23 -5.12
CA THR A 172 -14.81 9.90 -6.56
C THR A 172 -13.55 9.10 -6.87
N VAL A 173 -13.70 7.79 -7.06
CA VAL A 173 -12.66 6.96 -7.69
C VAL A 173 -12.44 7.51 -9.09
N GLN A 174 -11.31 8.18 -9.29
CA GLN A 174 -10.91 8.66 -10.61
C GLN A 174 -10.58 7.44 -11.48
N THR A 175 -11.55 6.97 -12.27
CA THR A 175 -11.29 6.01 -13.34
C THR A 175 -10.52 6.76 -14.43
N LYS A 176 -9.20 6.89 -14.28
CA LYS A 176 -8.36 7.36 -15.39
C LYS A 176 -8.50 6.32 -16.51
N ARG A 177 -9.33 6.64 -17.51
CA ARG A 177 -9.31 5.96 -18.80
C ARG A 177 -7.91 6.10 -19.36
N LEU A 178 -7.21 4.98 -19.48
CA LEU A 178 -5.96 4.87 -20.22
C LEU A 178 -6.26 5.27 -21.67
N LYS A 179 -5.78 6.44 -22.10
CA LYS A 179 -5.69 6.73 -23.54
C LYS A 179 -4.67 5.76 -24.13
N THR A 180 -5.10 5.04 -25.17
CA THR A 180 -4.34 4.05 -25.93
C THR A 180 -3.13 4.68 -26.61
#